data_AF-A0A8T7FE05-F1
#
_entry.id   AF-A0A8T7FE05-F1
#
_cell.length_a   1.000
_cell.length_b   1.000
_cell.length_c   1.000
_cell.angle_alpha   90.00
_cell.angle_beta   90.00
_cell.angle_gamma   90.00
#
_symmetry.space_group_name_H-M   'P 1'
#
loop_
_entity.id
_entity.type
_entity.pdbx_description
1 polymer ?
#
loop_
_entity_poly.entity_id
_entity_poly.type
_entity_poly.pdbx_seq_one_letter_code
_entity_poly.pdbx_strand_id
1 'polypeptide(L)'
;MTEIVALLQSIAPVISTTVLRQLSQAVYGMLISNGRITMLELSRWTEKGGSYRTIQRLYHTPMVWLQIQWMLFISRLHRTDREYIAAGDEVVLGKAGRATYGLGRFFSSLQNRAIPGLSFFVFSLLDVQERQSYPIQVVQMIKEPKQAKKKKKEKET
;
A
#
# COMPACT_ATOMS: atom_id res chain seq x y z
N MET A 1 -11.80 -15.99 -12.74
CA MET A 1 -10.70 -15.03 -12.41
C MET A 1 -10.71 -13.78 -13.27
N THR A 2 -10.94 -13.89 -14.59
CA THR A 2 -11.12 -12.73 -15.49
C THR A 2 -12.21 -11.76 -15.03
N GLU A 3 -13.28 -12.27 -14.41
CA GLU A 3 -14.36 -11.45 -13.84
C GLU A 3 -13.88 -10.49 -12.73
N ILE A 4 -12.98 -10.95 -11.85
CA ILE A 4 -12.41 -10.11 -10.78
C ILE A 4 -11.54 -9.01 -11.41
N VAL A 5 -10.75 -9.36 -12.43
CA VAL A 5 -9.91 -8.39 -13.15
C VAL A 5 -10.76 -7.38 -13.93
N ALA A 6 -11.94 -7.77 -14.41
CA ALA A 6 -12.87 -6.87 -15.10
C ALA A 6 -13.40 -5.75 -14.18
N LEU A 7 -13.40 -5.94 -12.86
CA LEU A 7 -13.75 -4.87 -11.91
C LEU A 7 -12.80 -3.67 -12.04
N LEU A 8 -11.56 -3.86 -12.46
CA LEU A 8 -10.59 -2.78 -12.69
C LEU A 8 -11.00 -1.84 -13.84
N GLN A 9 -11.96 -2.19 -14.68
CA GLN A 9 -12.47 -1.24 -15.68
C GLN A 9 -13.13 -0.01 -15.03
N SER A 10 -13.59 -0.13 -13.78
CA SER A 10 -14.14 1.00 -13.03
C SER A 10 -13.14 2.13 -12.77
N ILE A 11 -11.85 1.82 -12.69
CA ILE A 11 -10.80 2.81 -12.41
C ILE A 11 -10.18 3.38 -13.71
N ALA A 12 -10.60 2.91 -14.89
CA ALA A 12 -10.12 3.41 -16.17
C ALA A 12 -10.20 4.95 -16.34
N PRO A 13 -11.18 5.69 -15.78
CA PRO A 13 -11.22 7.15 -15.88
C PRO A 13 -10.09 7.88 -15.15
N VAL A 14 -9.43 7.24 -14.17
CA VAL A 14 -8.42 7.89 -13.30
C VAL A 14 -6.99 7.41 -13.54
N ILE A 15 -6.78 6.47 -14.46
CA ILE A 15 -5.45 5.96 -14.82
C ILE A 15 -5.32 5.80 -16.34
N SER A 16 -4.09 5.82 -16.85
CA SER A 16 -3.86 5.58 -18.27
C SER A 16 -4.18 4.13 -18.65
N THR A 17 -4.53 3.92 -19.92
CA THR A 17 -4.78 2.57 -20.49
C THR A 17 -3.58 1.64 -20.32
N THR A 18 -2.36 2.18 -20.35
CA THR A 18 -1.14 1.41 -20.14
C THR A 18 -1.00 0.98 -18.69
N VAL A 19 -1.23 1.88 -17.72
CA VAL A 19 -1.21 1.55 -16.29
C VAL A 19 -2.31 0.54 -15.96
N LEU A 20 -3.52 0.72 -16.49
CA LEU A 20 -4.62 -0.21 -16.30
C LEU A 20 -4.26 -1.62 -16.76
N ARG A 21 -3.71 -1.75 -17.98
CA ARG A 21 -3.26 -3.05 -18.49
C ARG A 21 -2.19 -3.69 -17.61
N GLN A 22 -1.20 -2.91 -17.18
CA GLN A 22 -0.12 -3.42 -16.32
C GLN A 22 -0.64 -3.83 -14.94
N LEU A 23 -1.55 -3.04 -14.35
CA LEU A 23 -2.18 -3.33 -13.08
C LEU A 23 -3.04 -4.59 -13.17
N SER A 24 -3.81 -4.76 -14.25
CA SER A 24 -4.57 -5.99 -14.50
C SER A 24 -3.68 -7.23 -14.55
N GLN A 25 -2.50 -7.14 -15.17
CA GLN A 25 -1.53 -8.23 -15.15
C GLN A 25 -1.00 -8.49 -13.73
N ALA A 26 -0.60 -7.45 -13.00
CA ALA A 26 -0.12 -7.61 -11.63
C ALA A 26 -1.18 -8.24 -10.71
N VAL A 27 -2.43 -7.76 -10.76
CA VAL A 27 -3.55 -8.30 -9.96
C VAL A 27 -3.84 -9.75 -10.36
N TYR A 28 -3.88 -10.05 -11.66
CA TYR A 28 -4.03 -11.43 -12.13
C TYR A 28 -2.93 -12.35 -11.57
N GLY A 29 -1.67 -11.93 -11.69
CA GLY A 29 -0.53 -12.67 -11.14
C GLY A 29 -0.63 -12.88 -9.63
N MET A 30 -1.09 -11.87 -8.87
CA MET A 30 -1.30 -11.98 -7.43
C MET A 30 -2.39 -12.99 -7.07
N LEU A 31 -3.48 -13.05 -7.84
CA LEU A 31 -4.60 -13.95 -7.58
C LEU A 31 -4.28 -15.43 -7.84
N ILE A 32 -3.32 -15.71 -8.73
CA ILE A 32 -2.88 -17.09 -9.05
C ILE A 32 -1.60 -17.54 -8.35
N SER A 33 -0.82 -16.59 -7.84
CA SER A 33 0.40 -16.89 -7.12
C SER A 33 0.09 -17.53 -5.77
N ASN A 34 0.80 -18.59 -5.42
CA ASN A 34 0.74 -19.21 -4.11
C ASN A 34 2.02 -18.88 -3.31
N GLY A 35 1.87 -18.37 -2.08
CA GLY A 35 3.00 -18.05 -1.20
C GLY A 35 3.55 -16.63 -1.38
N ARG A 36 4.87 -16.48 -1.53
CA ARG A 36 5.52 -15.16 -1.53
C ARG A 36 5.35 -14.45 -2.87
N ILE A 37 4.58 -13.38 -2.87
CA ILE A 37 4.39 -12.52 -4.04
C ILE A 37 5.63 -11.63 -4.23
N THR A 38 6.42 -11.90 -5.27
CA THR A 38 7.57 -11.08 -5.68
C THR A 38 7.39 -10.61 -7.12
N MET A 39 8.08 -9.56 -7.57
CA MET A 39 8.00 -9.12 -8.97
C MET A 39 8.41 -10.21 -9.96
N LEU A 40 9.41 -11.03 -9.60
CA LEU A 40 9.83 -12.19 -10.40
C LEU A 40 8.73 -13.23 -10.47
N GLU A 41 8.11 -13.54 -9.34
CA GLU A 41 7.01 -14.51 -9.29
C GLU A 41 5.81 -14.04 -10.10
N LEU A 42 5.39 -12.78 -9.94
CA LEU A 42 4.35 -12.19 -10.78
C LEU A 42 4.68 -12.34 -12.26
N SER A 43 5.92 -12.04 -12.66
CA SER A 43 6.32 -12.13 -14.06
C SER A 43 6.29 -13.55 -14.65
N ARG A 44 6.45 -14.59 -13.82
CA ARG A 44 6.33 -16.00 -14.26
C ARG A 44 4.88 -16.36 -14.54
N TRP A 45 3.96 -15.84 -13.75
CA TRP A 45 2.53 -16.14 -13.83
C TRP A 45 1.75 -15.28 -14.83
N THR A 46 2.29 -14.11 -15.21
CA THR A 46 1.61 -13.17 -16.12
C THR A 46 2.02 -13.30 -17.61
N GLU A 47 2.74 -14.37 -17.96
CA GLU A 47 3.13 -14.79 -19.32
C GLU A 47 3.27 -13.64 -20.37
N LYS A 48 2.52 -13.72 -21.49
CA LYS A 48 2.44 -12.70 -22.55
C LYS A 48 1.63 -11.49 -22.08
N GLY A 49 2.20 -10.70 -21.19
CA GLY A 49 1.59 -9.43 -20.75
C GLY A 49 2.34 -8.74 -19.64
N GLY A 50 2.89 -9.50 -18.68
CA GLY A 50 3.59 -8.97 -17.52
C GLY A 50 5.05 -9.43 -17.43
N SER A 51 5.91 -9.02 -18.35
CA SER A 51 7.36 -9.23 -18.16
C SER A 51 7.84 -8.61 -16.83
N TYR A 52 8.97 -9.08 -16.29
CA TYR A 52 9.56 -8.48 -15.08
C TYR A 52 9.71 -6.95 -15.23
N ARG A 53 10.18 -6.48 -16.39
CA ARG A 53 10.33 -5.05 -16.70
C ARG A 53 8.98 -4.33 -16.72
N THR A 54 7.92 -4.99 -17.15
CA THR A 54 6.55 -4.44 -17.13
C THR A 54 6.07 -4.24 -15.70
N ILE A 55 6.21 -5.25 -14.84
CA ILE A 55 5.84 -5.17 -13.43
C ILE A 55 6.68 -4.09 -12.73
N GLN A 56 7.99 -4.06 -12.99
CA GLN A 56 8.87 -3.05 -12.44
C GLN A 56 8.43 -1.63 -12.83
N ARG A 57 8.04 -1.40 -14.10
CA ARG A 57 7.53 -0.10 -14.55
C ARG A 57 6.25 0.31 -13.81
N LEU A 58 5.32 -0.62 -13.58
CA LEU A 58 4.11 -0.34 -12.81
C LEU A 58 4.46 0.17 -11.41
N TYR A 59 5.35 -0.51 -10.68
CA TYR A 59 5.76 -0.12 -9.33
C TYR A 59 6.55 1.20 -9.27
N HIS A 60 7.14 1.64 -10.38
CA HIS A 60 7.78 2.95 -10.48
C HIS A 60 6.85 4.05 -10.99
N THR A 61 5.63 3.70 -11.42
CA THR A 61 4.69 4.68 -11.95
C THR A 61 4.00 5.40 -10.79
N PRO A 62 4.11 6.74 -10.69
CA PRO A 62 3.36 7.50 -9.69
C PRO A 62 1.86 7.35 -9.94
N MET A 63 1.12 7.05 -8.88
CA MET A 63 -0.32 6.86 -8.94
C MET A 63 -0.99 7.58 -7.78
N VAL A 64 -2.12 8.23 -8.04
CA VAL A 64 -2.95 8.83 -7.00
C VAL A 64 -3.84 7.74 -6.42
N TRP A 65 -3.30 6.97 -5.47
CA TRP A 65 -3.98 5.81 -4.89
C TRP A 65 -5.33 6.14 -4.27
N LEU A 66 -5.48 7.33 -3.68
CA LEU A 66 -6.77 7.82 -3.17
C LEU A 66 -7.85 7.82 -4.26
N GLN A 67 -7.55 8.35 -5.44
CA GLN A 67 -8.51 8.39 -6.55
C GLN A 67 -8.83 6.98 -7.06
N ILE A 68 -7.83 6.12 -7.17
CA ILE A 68 -8.01 4.73 -7.63
C ILE A 68 -8.92 3.96 -6.66
N GLN A 69 -8.61 3.99 -5.36
CA GLN A 69 -9.40 3.28 -4.34
C GLN A 69 -10.80 3.87 -4.21
N TRP A 70 -10.93 5.20 -4.24
CA TRP A 70 -12.22 5.88 -4.21
C TRP A 70 -13.10 5.48 -5.40
N MET A 71 -12.56 5.54 -6.62
CA MET A 71 -13.29 5.15 -7.83
C MET A 71 -13.74 3.69 -7.79
N LEU A 72 -12.88 2.78 -7.34
CA LEU A 72 -13.25 1.37 -7.17
C LEU A 72 -14.37 1.22 -6.13
N PHE A 73 -14.26 1.91 -4.99
CA PHE A 73 -15.25 1.85 -3.92
C PHE A 73 -16.62 2.36 -4.39
N ILE A 74 -16.71 3.58 -4.91
CA ILE A 74 -18.00 4.17 -5.28
C ILE A 74 -18.70 3.42 -6.43
N SER A 75 -17.93 2.79 -7.32
CA SER A 75 -18.48 2.16 -8.52
C SER A 75 -18.88 0.69 -8.32
N ARG A 76 -18.20 -0.03 -7.41
CA ARG A 76 -18.39 -1.48 -7.24
C ARG A 76 -18.78 -1.91 -5.83
N LEU A 77 -18.47 -1.13 -4.80
CA LEU A 77 -18.57 -1.56 -3.40
C LEU A 77 -19.57 -0.73 -2.58
N HIS A 78 -19.76 0.55 -2.91
CA HIS A 78 -20.66 1.44 -2.22
C HIS A 78 -22.12 1.02 -2.42
N ARG A 79 -22.89 1.02 -1.33
CA ARG A 79 -24.33 0.73 -1.32
C ARG A 79 -25.05 1.86 -0.60
N THR A 80 -26.05 2.45 -1.27
CA THR A 80 -26.76 3.65 -0.79
C THR A 80 -27.63 3.40 0.43
N ASP A 81 -28.01 2.16 0.67
CA ASP A 81 -28.83 1.69 1.80
C ASP A 81 -28.00 1.39 3.06
N ARG A 82 -26.71 1.71 3.05
CA ARG A 82 -25.78 1.37 4.14
C ARG A 82 -25.21 2.59 4.83
N GLU A 83 -24.79 2.35 6.07
CA GLU A 83 -24.11 3.36 6.88
C GLU A 83 -22.61 3.06 6.89
N TYR A 84 -21.82 4.10 6.67
CA TYR A 84 -20.37 4.01 6.64
C TYR A 84 -19.75 4.92 7.70
N ILE A 85 -18.81 4.38 8.46
CA ILE A 85 -18.00 5.13 9.43
C ILE A 85 -16.62 5.40 8.83
N ALA A 86 -16.16 6.65 8.90
CA ALA A 86 -14.80 7.00 8.55
C ALA A 86 -13.86 6.69 9.74
N ALA A 87 -12.83 5.87 9.49
CA ALA A 87 -11.86 5.48 10.50
C ALA A 87 -10.43 5.75 10.01
N GLY A 88 -9.56 6.16 10.92
CA GLY A 88 -8.15 6.39 10.66
C GLY A 88 -7.30 5.78 11.76
N ASP A 89 -6.25 5.03 11.40
CA ASP A 89 -5.31 4.45 12.36
C ASP A 89 -3.89 4.39 11.78
N GLU A 90 -2.89 4.38 12.66
CA GLU A 90 -1.48 4.25 12.30
C GLU A 90 -1.01 2.82 12.54
N VAL A 91 -0.46 2.19 11.50
CA VAL A 91 0.12 0.85 11.56
C VAL A 91 1.63 0.90 11.33
N VAL A 92 2.35 0.13 12.13
CA VAL A 92 3.80 -0.06 11.98
C VAL A 92 4.08 -1.45 11.43
N LEU A 93 4.83 -1.50 10.33
CA LEU A 93 5.29 -2.73 9.70
C LEU A 93 6.80 -2.89 9.88
N GLY A 94 7.20 -3.99 10.50
CA GLY A 94 8.61 -4.36 10.62
C GLY A 94 9.24 -4.55 9.25
N LYS A 95 10.42 -3.96 9.04
CA LYS A 95 11.11 -4.03 7.75
C LYS A 95 12.56 -4.42 7.92
N ALA A 96 12.95 -5.50 7.23
CA ALA A 96 14.34 -5.90 7.06
C ALA A 96 14.95 -5.21 5.83
N GLY A 97 16.22 -4.82 5.93
CA GLY A 97 16.99 -4.20 4.85
C GLY A 97 17.74 -2.93 5.29
N ARG A 98 18.57 -2.39 4.39
CA ARG A 98 19.38 -1.17 4.64
C ARG A 98 18.99 0.02 3.75
N ALA A 99 18.25 -0.22 2.66
CA ALA A 99 17.83 0.80 1.71
C ALA A 99 16.30 0.80 1.61
N THR A 100 15.64 1.48 2.55
CA THR A 100 14.18 1.66 2.50
C THR A 100 13.88 3.10 2.92
N TYR A 101 13.16 3.81 2.05
CA TYR A 101 12.77 5.18 2.30
C TYR A 101 11.80 5.27 3.49
N GLY A 102 11.98 6.27 4.35
CA GLY A 102 11.17 6.46 5.56
C GLY A 102 11.36 5.37 6.63
N LEU A 103 12.48 4.65 6.62
CA LEU A 103 12.81 3.65 7.65
C LEU A 103 13.04 4.32 9.01
N GLY A 104 12.25 3.90 10.01
CA GLY A 104 12.36 4.33 11.39
C GLY A 104 12.64 3.18 12.34
N ARG A 105 12.71 3.48 13.63
CA ARG A 105 12.70 2.47 14.71
C ARG A 105 11.43 2.59 15.52
N PHE A 106 10.77 1.45 15.73
CA PHE A 106 9.50 1.35 16.43
C PHE A 106 9.54 0.19 17.41
N PHE A 107 8.90 0.34 18.57
CA PHE A 107 8.86 -0.72 19.56
C PHE A 107 7.95 -1.86 19.10
N SER A 108 8.44 -3.09 19.15
CA SER A 108 7.65 -4.29 18.90
C SER A 108 7.44 -5.02 20.21
N SER A 109 6.20 -5.07 20.68
CA SER A 109 5.83 -5.81 21.90
C SER A 109 6.11 -7.30 21.76
N LEU A 110 5.94 -7.86 20.55
CA LEU A 110 6.24 -9.27 20.25
C LEU A 110 7.73 -9.62 20.42
N GLN A 111 8.64 -8.70 20.11
CA GLN A 111 10.09 -8.91 20.26
C GLN A 111 10.67 -8.21 21.49
N ASN A 112 9.83 -7.53 22.28
CA ASN A 112 10.19 -6.69 23.41
C ASN A 112 11.38 -5.74 23.14
N ARG A 113 11.47 -5.18 21.93
CA ARG A 113 12.57 -4.31 21.52
C ARG A 113 12.18 -3.38 20.38
N ALA A 114 12.93 -2.29 20.22
CA ALA A 114 12.81 -1.42 19.05
C ALA A 114 13.38 -2.09 17.79
N ILE A 115 12.53 -2.34 16.80
CA ILE A 115 12.86 -2.95 15.51
C ILE A 115 12.83 -1.89 14.39
N PRO A 116 13.61 -2.07 13.31
CA PRO A 116 13.45 -1.27 12.11
C PRO A 116 12.08 -1.51 11.48
N GLY A 117 11.41 -0.44 11.06
CA GLY A 117 10.08 -0.53 10.48
C GLY A 117 9.66 0.73 9.73
N LEU A 118 8.50 0.62 9.08
CA LEU A 118 7.82 1.72 8.40
C LEU A 118 6.51 1.99 9.13
N SER A 119 6.11 3.25 9.19
CA SER A 119 4.79 3.64 9.70
C SER A 119 3.92 4.10 8.55
N PHE A 120 2.65 3.70 8.58
CA PHE A 120 1.62 4.11 7.64
C PHE A 120 0.38 4.54 8.39
N PHE A 121 -0.18 5.69 8.00
CA PHE A 121 -1.53 6.07 8.37
C PHE A 121 -2.50 5.54 7.31
N VAL A 122 -3.54 4.83 7.75
CA VAL A 122 -4.57 4.26 6.88
C VAL A 122 -5.90 4.91 7.20
N PHE A 123 -6.51 5.52 6.20
CA PHE A 123 -7.88 6.02 6.24
C PHE A 123 -8.80 5.05 5.52
N SER A 124 -9.87 4.61 6.18
CA SER A 124 -10.80 3.60 5.68
C SER A 124 -12.26 4.00 5.91
N LEU A 125 -13.14 3.50 5.04
CA LEU A 125 -14.58 3.49 5.29
C LEU A 125 -14.99 2.11 5.80
N LEU A 126 -15.72 2.10 6.91
CA LEU A 126 -16.21 0.89 7.56
C LEU A 126 -17.70 0.74 7.27
N ASP A 127 -18.10 -0.34 6.61
CA ASP A 127 -19.50 -0.74 6.49
C ASP A 127 -19.97 -1.32 7.83
N VAL A 128 -20.94 -0.67 8.47
CA VAL A 128 -21.40 -1.04 9.82
C VAL A 128 -22.12 -2.39 9.81
N GLN A 129 -22.85 -2.67 8.74
CA GLN A 129 -23.68 -3.85 8.60
C GLN A 129 -22.83 -5.10 8.33
N GLU A 130 -21.92 -5.05 7.36
CA GLU A 130 -21.02 -6.18 7.03
C GLU A 130 -19.79 -6.26 7.93
N ARG A 131 -19.54 -5.22 8.75
CA ARG A 131 -18.33 -5.09 9.58
C ARG A 131 -17.05 -5.18 8.74
N GLN A 132 -17.10 -4.63 7.53
CA GLN A 132 -16.02 -4.70 6.55
C GLN A 132 -15.32 -3.34 6.42
N SER A 133 -13.99 -3.36 6.40
CA SER A 133 -13.17 -2.17 6.16
C SER A 133 -12.76 -2.05 4.70
N TYR A 134 -12.87 -0.84 4.16
CA TYR A 134 -12.43 -0.46 2.82
C TYR A 134 -11.35 0.62 2.93
N PRO A 135 -10.06 0.28 2.75
CA PRO A 135 -8.97 1.24 2.82
C PRO A 135 -9.05 2.19 1.62
N ILE A 136 -9.27 3.48 1.89
CA ILE A 136 -9.41 4.52 0.87
C ILE A 136 -8.06 5.20 0.61
N GLN A 137 -7.26 5.41 1.66
CA GLN A 137 -5.95 6.03 1.54
C GLN A 137 -4.94 5.41 2.49
N VAL A 138 -3.72 5.21 2.01
CA VAL A 138 -2.57 4.80 2.81
C VAL A 138 -1.46 5.81 2.57
N VAL A 139 -0.96 6.41 3.64
CA VAL A 139 0.13 7.41 3.59
C VAL A 139 1.27 6.93 4.47
N GLN A 140 2.49 6.93 3.92
CA GLN A 140 3.67 6.63 4.72
C GLN A 140 3.98 7.80 5.65
N MET A 141 4.05 7.54 6.96
CA MET A 141 4.41 8.54 7.96
C MET A 141 5.93 8.55 8.14
N ILE A 142 6.56 9.63 7.71
CA ILE A 142 8.01 9.80 7.76
C ILE A 142 8.35 10.72 8.91
N LYS A 143 9.13 10.21 9.87
CA LYS A 143 9.67 11.04 10.94
C LYS A 143 10.80 11.88 10.37
N GLU A 144 10.70 13.19 10.49
CA GLU A 144 11.81 14.08 10.18
C GLU A 144 13.01 13.74 11.07
N PRO A 145 14.24 13.79 10.53
CA PRO A 145 15.42 13.55 11.33
C PRO A 145 15.50 14.61 12.43
N LYS A 146 15.40 14.17 13.70
CA LYS A 146 15.63 15.04 14.85
C LYS A 146 17.03 15.64 14.72
N GLN A 147 17.12 16.96 14.53
CA GLN A 147 18.39 17.68 14.60
C GLN A 147 19.08 17.32 15.92
N ALA A 148 20.30 16.80 15.83
CA ALA A 148 21.06 16.40 17.01
C ALA A 148 21.26 17.64 17.90
N LYS A 149 20.63 17.67 19.07
CA LYS A 149 20.93 18.65 20.11
C LYS A 149 22.42 18.50 20.45
N LYS A 150 23.24 19.48 20.04
CA LYS A 150 24.64 19.60 20.47
C LYS A 150 24.65 19.61 22.00
N LYS A 151 25.12 18.53 22.63
CA LYS A 151 25.45 18.54 24.06
C LYS A 151 26.55 19.60 24.25
N LYS A 152 26.21 20.76 24.84
CA LYS A 152 27.20 21.66 25.41
C LYS A 152 27.91 20.86 26.51
N LYS A 153 29.21 20.60 26.33
CA LYS A 153 30.07 20.16 27.44
C LYS A 153 30.22 21.36 28.37
N GLU A 154 29.59 21.31 29.53
CA GLU A 154 30.00 22.14 30.66
C GLU A 154 31.41 21.69 31.05
N LYS A 155 32.36 22.62 31.00
CA LYS A 155 33.67 22.48 31.62
C LYS A 155 33.45 22.83 33.10
N GLU A 156 33.54 21.86 33.98
CA GLU A 156 33.79 22.13 35.39
C GLU A 156 35.21 22.70 35.53
N THR A 157 35.32 23.71 36.38
CA THR A 157 36.55 24.44 36.72
C THR A 157 36.88 24.09 38.16
#